data_AF-A0A537P7J8-F1
#
_entry.id   AF-A0A537P7J8-F1
#
_cell.length_a   1.000
_cell.length_b   1.000
_cell.length_c   1.000
_cell.angle_alpha   90.00
_cell.angle_beta   90.00
_cell.angle_gamma   90.00
#
_symmetry.space_group_name_H-M   'P 1'
#
loop_
_entity.id
_entity.type
_entity.pdbx_description
1 polymer ?
#
loop_
_entity_poly.entity_id
_entity_poly.type
_entity_poly.pdbx_seq_one_letter_code
_entity_poly.pdbx_strand_id
1 'polypeptide(L)'
;MKLKLALILCLALAGPAMAQNSYEEAVSLYEDKDYKGAREIAEAAAKTGDARAMAMLGVLYQKGLGVEADLNKAVDWYAQAAEKNNLGAQYSLAEIYLDGALGEPDPERGRFWLTKAAGQGKPEAEHRLGLLAAAETPPDWFEAADWFRKAADQGYPDSQYNLGVLYAEGKGVDQSKIKAGEWFAKAAVKGHPDAALDYGIMVFLGDGVKKDE
;
A
#
# COMPACT_ATOMS: atom_id res chain seq x y z
N MET A 1 -15.99 4.23 58.65
CA MET A 1 -15.94 5.70 58.46
C MET A 1 -14.74 6.00 57.57
N LYS A 2 -14.92 5.99 56.24
CA LYS A 2 -14.74 7.15 55.34
C LYS A 2 -13.44 7.93 55.58
N LEU A 3 -12.48 7.80 54.66
CA LEU A 3 -11.98 8.95 53.88
C LEU A 3 -11.38 8.43 52.54
N LYS A 4 -12.08 8.78 51.46
CA LYS A 4 -11.58 8.83 50.07
C LYS A 4 -10.74 10.11 49.91
N LEU A 5 -10.05 10.22 48.77
CA LEU A 5 -9.29 11.36 48.22
C LEU A 5 -7.85 11.50 48.72
N ALA A 6 -6.90 11.06 47.89
CA ALA A 6 -5.93 11.96 47.23
C ALA A 6 -4.79 11.13 46.61
N LEU A 7 -5.02 10.54 45.43
CA LEU A 7 -3.95 10.40 44.43
C LEU A 7 -4.53 10.29 43.02
N ILE A 8 -5.47 11.19 42.71
CA ILE A 8 -5.78 11.59 41.33
C ILE A 8 -4.89 12.80 41.06
N LEU A 9 -3.59 12.60 40.83
CA LEU A 9 -2.71 13.61 40.24
C LEU A 9 -1.35 13.05 39.78
N CYS A 10 -1.33 12.10 38.84
CA CYS A 10 -0.14 11.83 38.00
C CYS A 10 -0.51 11.23 36.63
N LEU A 11 -1.68 11.59 36.09
CA LEU A 11 -2.13 11.20 34.75
C LEU A 11 -2.31 12.43 33.85
N ALA A 12 -1.40 13.40 33.96
CA ALA A 12 -1.45 14.63 33.18
C ALA A 12 -0.12 15.02 32.51
N LEU A 13 0.85 14.10 32.41
CA LEU A 13 2.09 14.31 31.65
C LEU A 13 2.63 13.03 30.98
N ALA A 14 1.75 12.15 30.47
CA ALA A 14 2.19 11.19 29.46
C ALA A 14 2.25 11.93 28.11
N GLY A 15 3.31 12.71 27.90
CA GLY A 15 3.52 13.43 26.65
C GLY A 15 3.73 12.50 25.44
N PRO A 16 3.88 13.07 24.23
CA PRO A 16 4.09 12.31 22.99
C PRO A 16 5.22 11.27 23.06
N ALA A 17 6.24 11.53 23.88
CA ALA A 17 7.37 10.63 24.09
C ALA A 17 7.00 9.27 24.70
N MET A 18 6.02 9.22 25.62
CA MET A 18 5.55 7.93 26.17
C MET A 18 4.74 7.15 25.12
N ALA A 19 3.89 7.83 24.34
CA ALA A 19 3.12 7.18 23.27
C ALA A 19 4.01 6.64 22.14
N GLN A 20 5.05 7.39 21.75
CA GLN A 20 6.05 6.92 20.80
C GLN A 20 6.80 5.70 21.33
N ASN A 21 7.16 5.69 22.62
CA ASN A 21 7.82 4.56 23.26
C ASN A 21 6.91 3.31 23.34
N SER A 22 5.59 3.49 23.53
CA SER A 22 4.64 2.38 23.56
C SER A 22 4.47 1.68 22.21
N TYR A 23 4.48 2.41 21.08
CA TYR A 23 4.38 1.74 19.77
C TYR A 23 5.60 0.88 19.47
N GLU A 24 6.82 1.38 19.74
CA GLU A 24 8.04 0.60 19.49
C GLU A 24 8.11 -0.66 20.37
N GLU A 25 7.61 -0.58 21.61
CA GLU A 25 7.45 -1.77 22.47
C GLU A 25 6.48 -2.79 21.87
N ALA A 26 5.34 -2.33 21.32
CA ALA A 26 4.41 -3.22 20.63
C ALA A 26 5.04 -3.89 19.39
N VAL A 27 5.89 -3.18 18.65
CA VAL A 27 6.64 -3.73 17.51
C VAL A 27 7.63 -4.79 17.97
N SER A 28 8.42 -4.51 19.03
CA SER A 28 9.35 -5.48 19.59
C SER A 28 8.64 -6.77 20.01
N LEU A 29 7.51 -6.65 20.71
CA LEU A 29 6.71 -7.82 21.12
C LEU A 29 6.15 -8.58 19.91
N TYR A 30 5.75 -7.87 18.85
CA TYR A 30 5.29 -8.49 17.61
C TYR A 30 6.40 -9.30 16.93
N GLU A 31 7.63 -8.76 16.86
CA GLU A 31 8.81 -9.42 16.31
C GLU A 31 9.21 -10.66 17.13
N ASP A 32 9.10 -10.57 18.45
CA ASP A 32 9.30 -11.69 19.39
C ASP A 32 8.14 -12.70 19.37
N LYS A 33 7.11 -12.46 18.55
CA LYS A 33 5.88 -13.26 18.41
C LYS A 33 5.03 -13.32 19.68
N ASP A 34 5.26 -12.44 20.65
CA ASP A 34 4.31 -12.17 21.72
C ASP A 34 3.19 -11.26 21.21
N TYR A 35 2.34 -11.84 20.36
CA TYR A 35 1.24 -11.10 19.73
C TYR A 35 0.19 -10.63 20.73
N LYS A 36 0.05 -11.34 21.86
CA LYS A 36 -0.88 -10.93 22.91
C LYS A 36 -0.35 -9.66 23.60
N GLY A 37 0.92 -9.64 23.99
CA GLY A 37 1.58 -8.46 24.54
C GLY A 37 1.56 -7.30 23.56
N ALA A 38 1.93 -7.55 22.30
CA ALA A 38 1.89 -6.55 21.24
C ALA A 38 0.50 -5.92 21.09
N ARG A 39 -0.57 -6.74 21.10
CA ARG A 39 -1.96 -6.26 21.04
C ARG A 39 -2.30 -5.37 22.23
N GLU A 40 -1.97 -5.78 23.45
CA GLU A 40 -2.31 -5.03 24.66
C GLU A 40 -1.64 -3.65 24.70
N ILE A 41 -0.35 -3.58 24.32
CA ILE A 41 0.38 -2.31 24.21
C ILE A 41 -0.17 -1.47 23.05
N ALA A 42 -0.45 -2.08 21.89
CA ALA A 42 -1.04 -1.37 20.75
C ALA A 42 -2.43 -0.81 21.07
N GLU A 43 -3.27 -1.52 21.84
CA GLU A 43 -4.57 -1.01 22.32
C GLU A 43 -4.40 0.21 23.22
N ALA A 44 -3.40 0.21 24.10
CA ALA A 44 -3.09 1.37 24.95
C ALA A 44 -2.61 2.56 24.11
N ALA A 45 -1.70 2.35 23.15
CA ALA A 45 -1.20 3.40 22.26
C ALA A 45 -2.30 3.94 21.33
N ALA A 46 -3.15 3.08 20.79
CA ALA A 46 -4.27 3.48 19.93
C ALA A 46 -5.28 4.38 20.67
N LYS A 47 -5.54 4.14 21.97
CA LYS A 47 -6.38 5.01 22.81
C LYS A 47 -5.82 6.44 22.94
N THR A 48 -4.51 6.61 22.80
CA THR A 48 -3.86 7.94 22.78
C THR A 48 -3.84 8.58 21.39
N GLY A 49 -4.37 7.89 20.38
CA GLY A 49 -4.49 8.39 19.01
C GLY A 49 -3.34 8.01 18.07
N ASP A 50 -2.43 7.10 18.46
CA ASP A 50 -1.34 6.65 17.58
C ASP A 50 -1.90 5.81 16.41
N ALA A 51 -1.82 6.39 15.20
CA ALA A 51 -2.32 5.77 13.99
C ALA A 51 -1.55 4.50 13.58
N ARG A 52 -0.27 4.37 13.97
CA ARG A 52 0.55 3.19 13.69
C ARG A 52 0.10 2.02 14.56
N ALA A 53 -0.21 2.30 15.83
CA ALA A 53 -0.78 1.30 16.73
C ALA A 53 -2.17 0.84 16.26
N MET A 54 -3.02 1.77 15.79
CA MET A 54 -4.31 1.42 15.15
C MET A 54 -4.09 0.50 13.94
N ALA A 55 -3.15 0.83 13.05
CA ALA A 55 -2.84 -0.03 11.90
C ALA A 55 -2.34 -1.42 12.32
N MET A 56 -1.51 -1.51 13.37
CA MET A 56 -1.06 -2.79 13.93
C MET A 56 -2.22 -3.62 14.47
N LEU A 57 -3.18 -3.01 15.18
CA LEU A 57 -4.38 -3.71 15.62
C LEU A 57 -5.18 -4.25 14.43
N GLY A 58 -5.27 -3.49 13.34
CA GLY A 58 -5.82 -3.96 12.07
C GLY A 58 -5.14 -5.26 11.60
N VAL A 59 -3.81 -5.30 11.59
CA VAL A 59 -3.04 -6.49 11.20
C VAL A 59 -3.28 -7.67 12.15
N LEU A 60 -3.29 -7.44 13.46
CA LEU A 60 -3.47 -8.48 14.46
C LEU A 60 -4.85 -9.14 14.36
N TYR A 61 -5.91 -8.35 14.22
CA TYR A 61 -7.27 -8.86 14.01
C TYR A 61 -7.44 -9.51 12.65
N GLN A 62 -6.85 -8.98 11.58
CA GLN A 62 -6.95 -9.58 10.24
C GLN A 62 -6.30 -10.97 10.20
N LYS A 63 -5.15 -11.13 10.87
CA LYS A 63 -4.36 -12.38 10.85
C LYS A 63 -4.68 -13.34 11.99
N GLY A 64 -5.49 -12.94 12.97
CA GLY A 64 -5.76 -13.73 14.18
C GLY A 64 -4.51 -13.94 15.05
N LEU A 65 -3.66 -12.92 15.17
CA LEU A 65 -2.42 -12.98 15.93
C LEU A 65 -2.65 -12.44 17.34
N GLY A 66 -2.55 -13.29 18.36
CA GLY A 66 -2.79 -12.89 19.76
C GLY A 66 -4.26 -12.56 20.08
N VAL A 67 -5.16 -12.81 19.13
CA VAL A 67 -6.62 -12.67 19.21
C VAL A 67 -7.26 -13.54 18.12
N GLU A 68 -8.54 -13.88 18.26
CA GLU A 68 -9.30 -14.52 17.17
C GLU A 68 -9.37 -13.59 15.95
N ALA A 69 -9.25 -14.16 14.75
CA ALA A 69 -9.32 -13.40 13.52
C ALA A 69 -10.71 -12.77 13.35
N ASP A 70 -10.73 -11.46 13.06
CA ASP A 70 -11.96 -10.68 12.93
C ASP A 70 -11.75 -9.55 11.91
N LEU A 71 -12.17 -9.80 10.67
CA LEU A 71 -11.93 -8.87 9.56
C LEU A 71 -12.71 -7.55 9.74
N ASN A 72 -13.91 -7.59 10.34
CA ASN A 72 -14.68 -6.37 10.58
C ASN A 72 -13.96 -5.46 11.58
N LYS A 73 -13.46 -6.03 12.69
CA LYS A 73 -12.62 -5.26 13.63
C LYS A 73 -11.32 -4.77 13.00
N ALA A 74 -10.71 -5.57 12.13
CA ALA A 74 -9.51 -5.14 11.42
C ALA A 74 -9.80 -3.89 10.57
N VAL A 75 -10.91 -3.88 9.85
CA VAL A 75 -11.37 -2.76 9.03
C VAL A 75 -11.68 -1.53 9.89
N ASP A 76 -12.34 -1.70 11.04
CA ASP A 76 -12.57 -0.58 11.98
C ASP A 76 -11.27 0.07 12.45
N TRP A 77 -10.25 -0.74 12.74
CA TRP A 77 -8.94 -0.24 13.13
C TRP A 77 -8.19 0.41 11.98
N TYR A 78 -8.20 -0.20 10.79
CA TYR A 78 -7.59 0.39 9.62
C TYR A 78 -8.28 1.70 9.24
N ALA A 79 -9.61 1.81 9.33
CA ALA A 79 -10.35 3.04 9.03
C ALA A 79 -9.88 4.20 9.91
N GLN A 80 -9.81 3.98 11.23
CA GLN A 80 -9.31 4.99 12.17
C GLN A 80 -7.86 5.40 11.87
N ALA A 81 -6.99 4.43 11.55
CA ALA A 81 -5.61 4.70 11.18
C ALA A 81 -5.50 5.48 9.85
N ALA A 82 -6.29 5.09 8.85
CA ALA A 82 -6.29 5.64 7.51
C ALA A 82 -6.82 7.08 7.48
N GLU A 83 -7.81 7.40 8.30
CA GLU A 83 -8.30 8.78 8.55
C GLU A 83 -7.22 9.67 9.16
N LYS A 84 -6.27 9.09 9.90
CA LYS A 84 -5.08 9.76 10.43
C LYS A 84 -3.88 9.70 9.47
N ASN A 85 -4.13 9.51 8.18
CA ASN A 85 -3.13 9.43 7.12
C ASN A 85 -2.13 8.28 7.25
N ASN A 86 -2.43 7.22 8.02
CA ASN A 86 -1.56 6.05 8.03
C ASN A 86 -1.56 5.37 6.65
N LEU A 87 -0.42 5.41 5.98
CA LEU A 87 -0.25 4.90 4.61
C LEU A 87 -0.55 3.41 4.48
N GLY A 88 -0.06 2.61 5.43
CA GLY A 88 -0.28 1.16 5.45
C GLY A 88 -1.76 0.83 5.56
N ALA A 89 -2.47 1.47 6.48
CA ALA A 89 -3.90 1.27 6.68
C ALA A 89 -4.75 1.72 5.48
N GLN A 90 -4.41 2.84 4.84
CA GLN A 90 -5.08 3.27 3.60
C GLN A 90 -4.94 2.19 2.52
N TYR A 91 -3.72 1.69 2.30
CA TYR A 91 -3.49 0.63 1.31
C TYR A 91 -4.19 -0.68 1.69
N SER A 92 -4.16 -1.09 2.97
CA SER A 92 -4.84 -2.31 3.43
C SER A 92 -6.36 -2.23 3.25
N LEU A 93 -6.99 -1.08 3.56
CA LEU A 93 -8.42 -0.89 3.30
C LEU A 93 -8.76 -0.98 1.83
N ALA A 94 -7.94 -0.34 0.99
CA ALA A 94 -8.11 -0.41 -0.46
C ALA A 94 -8.17 -1.86 -0.93
N GLU A 95 -7.17 -2.68 -0.57
CA GLU A 95 -7.12 -4.09 -0.97
C GLU A 95 -8.33 -4.88 -0.44
N ILE A 96 -8.71 -4.69 0.83
CA ILE A 96 -9.88 -5.36 1.42
C ILE A 96 -11.17 -5.06 0.63
N TYR A 97 -11.38 -3.81 0.24
CA TYR A 97 -12.55 -3.44 -0.56
C TYR A 97 -12.47 -3.96 -1.99
N LEU A 98 -11.29 -3.89 -2.64
CA LEU A 98 -11.11 -4.35 -4.02
C LEU A 98 -11.24 -5.87 -4.15
N ASP A 99 -10.77 -6.62 -3.18
CA ASP A 99 -10.82 -8.08 -3.21
C ASP A 99 -12.19 -8.63 -2.79
N GLY A 100 -13.09 -7.77 -2.28
CA GLY A 100 -14.39 -8.19 -1.76
C GLY A 100 -14.29 -9.03 -0.49
N ALA A 101 -13.24 -8.86 0.32
CA ALA A 101 -13.05 -9.71 1.50
C ALA A 101 -14.18 -9.55 2.56
N LEU A 102 -14.96 -8.46 2.48
CA LEU A 102 -16.15 -8.20 3.30
C LEU A 102 -17.49 -8.62 2.63
N GLY A 103 -17.46 -9.26 1.46
CA GLY A 103 -18.64 -9.61 0.68
C GLY A 103 -18.40 -9.49 -0.82
N GLU A 104 -19.11 -8.56 -1.48
CA GLU A 104 -18.83 -8.22 -2.87
C GLU A 104 -17.71 -7.17 -2.95
N PRO A 105 -16.89 -7.17 -4.01
CA PRO A 105 -15.94 -6.09 -4.27
C PRO A 105 -16.60 -4.71 -4.28
N ASP A 106 -15.92 -3.72 -3.70
CA ASP A 106 -16.31 -2.30 -3.71
C ASP A 106 -15.19 -1.47 -4.36
N PRO A 107 -15.17 -1.38 -5.71
CA PRO A 107 -14.15 -0.65 -6.45
C PRO A 107 -14.11 0.84 -6.12
N GLU A 108 -15.25 1.46 -5.77
CA GLU A 108 -15.32 2.88 -5.44
C GLU A 108 -14.57 3.18 -4.13
N ARG A 109 -14.84 2.42 -3.07
CA ARG A 109 -14.10 2.56 -1.80
C ARG A 109 -12.65 2.15 -1.93
N GLY A 110 -12.38 1.09 -2.70
CA GLY A 110 -11.03 0.67 -3.03
C GLY A 110 -10.22 1.79 -3.68
N ARG A 111 -10.73 2.36 -4.78
CA ARG A 111 -10.12 3.48 -5.49
C ARG A 111 -9.95 4.71 -4.61
N PHE A 112 -10.92 5.02 -3.74
CA PHE A 112 -10.84 6.14 -2.80
C PHE A 112 -9.62 6.03 -1.87
N TRP A 113 -9.43 4.87 -1.23
CA TRP A 113 -8.30 4.68 -0.32
C TRP A 113 -6.96 4.54 -1.05
N LEU A 114 -6.93 3.91 -2.23
CA LEU A 114 -5.74 3.89 -3.08
C LEU A 114 -5.31 5.29 -3.48
N THR A 115 -6.25 6.16 -3.86
CA THR A 115 -5.94 7.54 -4.25
C THR A 115 -5.27 8.31 -3.12
N LYS A 116 -5.72 8.10 -1.87
CA LYS A 116 -5.05 8.69 -0.70
C LYS A 116 -3.64 8.12 -0.49
N ALA A 117 -3.46 6.81 -0.60
CA ALA A 117 -2.16 6.17 -0.45
C ALA A 117 -1.18 6.59 -1.56
N ALA A 118 -1.65 6.67 -2.81
CA ALA A 118 -0.91 7.17 -3.96
C ALA A 118 -0.54 8.65 -3.81
N GLY A 119 -1.43 9.47 -3.23
CA GLY A 119 -1.12 10.87 -2.89
C GLY A 119 0.03 11.04 -1.89
N GLN A 120 0.38 9.98 -1.16
CA GLN A 120 1.56 9.93 -0.28
C GLN A 120 2.79 9.28 -0.96
N GLY A 121 2.71 9.00 -2.26
CA GLY A 121 3.80 8.43 -3.06
C GLY A 121 3.99 6.93 -2.89
N LYS A 122 2.95 6.15 -2.55
CA LYS A 122 3.05 4.68 -2.49
C LYS A 122 2.98 4.07 -3.90
N PRO A 123 4.08 3.51 -4.45
CA PRO A 123 4.11 3.01 -5.83
C PRO A 123 3.16 1.83 -6.06
N GLU A 124 2.93 0.97 -5.06
CA GLU A 124 1.97 -0.14 -5.18
C GLU A 124 0.53 0.37 -5.28
N ALA A 125 0.22 1.49 -4.63
CA ALA A 125 -1.10 2.10 -4.72
C ALA A 125 -1.32 2.76 -6.08
N GLU A 126 -0.30 3.48 -6.58
CA GLU A 126 -0.29 4.02 -7.94
C GLU A 126 -0.43 2.92 -8.99
N HIS A 127 0.33 1.82 -8.86
CA HIS A 127 0.21 0.67 -9.75
C HIS A 127 -1.21 0.09 -9.75
N ARG A 128 -1.81 -0.11 -8.57
CA ARG A 128 -3.17 -0.66 -8.45
C ARG A 128 -4.22 0.28 -9.05
N LEU A 129 -4.05 1.61 -8.95
CA LEU A 129 -4.92 2.57 -9.65
C LEU A 129 -4.80 2.43 -11.17
N GLY A 130 -3.58 2.22 -11.68
CA GLY A 130 -3.38 1.96 -13.10
C GLY A 130 -4.08 0.69 -13.59
N LEU A 131 -4.03 -0.38 -12.79
CA LEU A 131 -4.76 -1.62 -13.08
C LEU A 131 -6.29 -1.42 -13.05
N LEU A 132 -6.81 -0.64 -12.09
CA LEU A 132 -8.24 -0.36 -12.02
C LEU A 132 -8.73 0.39 -13.25
N ALA A 133 -8.03 1.45 -13.67
CA ALA A 133 -8.34 2.19 -14.87
C ALA A 133 -8.29 1.31 -16.14
N ALA A 134 -7.29 0.44 -16.24
CA ALA A 134 -7.17 -0.53 -17.34
C ALA A 134 -8.26 -1.62 -17.34
N ALA A 135 -8.92 -1.87 -16.21
CA ALA A 135 -9.99 -2.86 -16.07
C ALA A 135 -11.41 -2.28 -16.24
N GLU A 136 -11.55 -0.96 -16.41
CA GLU A 136 -12.85 -0.34 -16.65
C GLU A 136 -13.49 -0.82 -17.96
N THR A 137 -14.79 -0.56 -18.12
CA THR A 137 -15.54 -0.94 -19.33
C THR A 137 -16.29 0.26 -19.90
N PRO A 138 -15.74 0.95 -20.93
CA PRO A 138 -14.44 0.69 -21.57
C PRO A 138 -13.25 1.10 -20.68
N PRO A 139 -12.04 0.55 -20.91
CA PRO A 139 -10.86 0.93 -20.13
C PRO A 139 -10.46 2.41 -20.32
N ASP A 140 -10.06 3.06 -19.24
CA ASP A 140 -9.41 4.38 -19.29
C ASP A 140 -7.88 4.21 -19.41
N TRP A 141 -7.41 4.04 -20.63
CA TRP A 141 -5.98 3.85 -20.90
C TRP A 141 -5.14 5.10 -20.60
N PHE A 142 -5.73 6.31 -20.66
CA PHE A 142 -5.00 7.53 -20.33
C PHE A 142 -4.73 7.60 -18.83
N GLU A 143 -5.75 7.36 -18.01
CA GLU A 143 -5.57 7.29 -16.56
C GLU A 143 -4.62 6.15 -16.17
N ALA A 144 -4.74 4.98 -16.81
CA ALA A 144 -3.84 3.85 -16.57
C ALA A 144 -2.38 4.22 -16.87
N ALA A 145 -2.11 4.84 -18.01
CA ALA A 145 -0.77 5.26 -18.40
C ALA A 145 -0.16 6.29 -17.45
N ASP A 146 -0.96 7.22 -16.92
CA ASP A 146 -0.49 8.22 -15.98
C ASP A 146 -0.16 7.60 -14.62
N TRP A 147 -0.98 6.68 -14.11
CA TRP A 147 -0.72 5.97 -12.87
C TRP A 147 0.47 5.01 -12.96
N PHE A 148 0.56 4.21 -14.04
CA PHE A 148 1.72 3.37 -14.25
C PHE A 148 3.00 4.20 -14.38
N ARG A 149 2.95 5.38 -15.01
CA ARG A 149 4.13 6.25 -15.12
C ARG A 149 4.62 6.77 -13.78
N LYS A 150 3.71 7.22 -12.89
CA LYS A 150 4.11 7.62 -11.53
C LYS A 150 4.83 6.48 -10.78
N ALA A 151 4.26 5.28 -10.78
CA ALA A 151 4.88 4.13 -10.13
C ALA A 151 6.18 3.68 -10.83
N ALA A 152 6.23 3.74 -12.16
CA ALA A 152 7.38 3.35 -12.97
C ALA A 152 8.57 4.30 -12.77
N ASP A 153 8.32 5.59 -12.63
CA ASP A 153 9.32 6.62 -12.32
C ASP A 153 9.93 6.40 -10.92
N GLN A 154 9.17 5.81 -9.99
CA GLN A 154 9.67 5.36 -8.68
C GLN A 154 10.41 4.02 -8.72
N GLY A 155 10.50 3.37 -9.88
CA GLY A 155 11.21 2.11 -10.03
C GLY A 155 10.36 0.85 -9.81
N TYR A 156 9.03 0.96 -9.76
CA TYR A 156 8.14 -0.18 -9.54
C TYR A 156 8.09 -1.09 -10.79
N PRO A 157 8.63 -2.33 -10.74
CA PRO A 157 8.91 -3.11 -11.94
C PRO A 157 7.67 -3.46 -12.77
N ASP A 158 6.55 -3.82 -12.12
CA ASP A 158 5.32 -4.19 -12.83
C ASP A 158 4.73 -2.97 -13.57
N SER A 159 4.84 -1.77 -12.99
CA SER A 159 4.40 -0.53 -13.66
C SER A 159 5.35 -0.13 -14.78
N GLN A 160 6.65 -0.35 -14.63
CA GLN A 160 7.61 -0.15 -15.73
C GLN A 160 7.27 -1.07 -16.90
N TYR A 161 7.01 -2.35 -16.63
CA TYR A 161 6.58 -3.30 -17.66
C TYR A 161 5.25 -2.86 -18.31
N ASN A 162 4.21 -2.59 -17.52
CA ASN A 162 2.91 -2.18 -18.04
C ASN A 162 2.99 -0.90 -18.87
N LEU A 163 3.77 0.10 -18.43
CA LEU A 163 3.98 1.31 -19.22
C LEU A 163 4.72 1.01 -20.53
N GLY A 164 5.66 0.07 -20.52
CA GLY A 164 6.31 -0.43 -21.73
C GLY A 164 5.31 -1.04 -22.71
N VAL A 165 4.40 -1.90 -22.23
CA VAL A 165 3.30 -2.48 -23.03
C VAL A 165 2.41 -1.38 -23.61
N LEU A 166 2.02 -0.38 -22.82
CA LEU A 166 1.19 0.72 -23.31
C LEU A 166 1.88 1.52 -24.42
N TYR A 167 3.19 1.77 -24.33
CA TYR A 167 3.96 2.37 -25.42
C TYR A 167 4.09 1.46 -26.65
N ALA A 168 4.22 0.14 -26.47
CA ALA A 168 4.28 -0.79 -27.59
C ALA A 168 2.96 -0.83 -28.38
N GLU A 169 1.84 -0.69 -27.69
CA GLU A 169 0.49 -0.78 -28.27
C GLU A 169 -0.13 0.57 -28.64
N GLY A 170 0.40 1.68 -28.12
CA GLY A 170 -0.18 3.02 -28.30
C GLY A 170 -1.48 3.25 -27.52
N LYS A 171 -1.65 2.58 -26.37
CA LYS A 171 -2.83 2.72 -25.51
C LYS A 171 -2.62 3.79 -24.46
N GLY A 172 -3.39 4.87 -24.52
CA GLY A 172 -3.28 6.00 -23.58
C GLY A 172 -1.98 6.81 -23.69
N VAL A 173 -1.10 6.44 -24.64
CA VAL A 173 0.16 7.12 -24.97
C VAL A 173 0.43 6.98 -26.46
N ASP A 174 1.24 7.88 -27.03
CA ASP A 174 1.72 7.73 -28.40
C ASP A 174 2.58 6.47 -28.53
N GLN A 175 2.27 5.63 -29.50
CA GLN A 175 3.00 4.39 -29.74
C GLN A 175 4.49 4.66 -29.99
N SER A 176 5.36 3.96 -29.28
CA SER A 176 6.79 4.09 -29.42
C SER A 176 7.52 2.83 -28.96
N LYS A 177 8.04 2.06 -29.93
CA LYS A 177 8.89 0.90 -29.65
C LYS A 177 10.15 1.28 -28.86
N ILE A 178 10.72 2.46 -29.10
CA ILE A 178 11.90 2.92 -28.37
C ILE A 178 11.58 3.12 -26.89
N LYS A 179 10.48 3.83 -26.56
CA LYS A 179 10.06 4.00 -25.16
C LYS A 179 9.65 2.68 -24.52
N ALA A 180 8.98 1.80 -25.26
CA ALA A 180 8.66 0.45 -24.78
C ALA A 180 9.92 -0.31 -24.36
N GLY A 181 10.94 -0.35 -25.24
CA GLY A 181 12.21 -1.00 -24.97
C GLY A 181 12.96 -0.39 -23.78
N GLU A 182 12.96 0.94 -23.65
CA GLU A 182 13.55 1.64 -22.49
C GLU A 182 12.88 1.23 -21.17
N TRP A 183 11.55 1.11 -21.15
CA TRP A 183 10.81 0.71 -19.96
C TRP A 183 10.95 -0.78 -19.64
N PHE A 184 10.92 -1.66 -20.65
CA PHE A 184 11.20 -3.08 -20.45
C PHE A 184 12.61 -3.32 -19.93
N ALA A 185 13.61 -2.60 -20.45
CA ALA A 185 14.98 -2.69 -19.94
C ALA A 185 15.07 -2.33 -18.45
N LYS A 186 14.40 -1.24 -18.03
CA LYS A 186 14.36 -0.83 -16.61
C LYS A 186 13.72 -1.91 -15.72
N ALA A 187 12.58 -2.46 -16.14
CA ALA A 187 11.89 -3.52 -15.41
C ALA A 187 12.72 -4.82 -15.35
N ALA A 188 13.38 -5.19 -16.46
CA ALA A 188 14.26 -6.36 -16.55
C ALA A 188 15.45 -6.26 -15.60
N VAL A 189 16.09 -5.09 -15.48
CA VAL A 189 17.17 -4.84 -14.51
C VAL A 189 16.70 -5.04 -13.06
N LYS A 190 15.41 -4.82 -12.79
CA LYS A 190 14.77 -5.08 -11.50
C LYS A 190 14.25 -6.51 -11.32
N GLY A 191 14.51 -7.39 -12.30
CA GLY A 191 14.16 -8.81 -12.23
C GLY A 191 12.75 -9.15 -12.71
N HIS A 192 12.05 -8.24 -13.40
CA HIS A 192 10.75 -8.58 -13.98
C HIS A 192 10.93 -9.57 -15.15
N PRO A 193 10.38 -10.79 -15.08
CA PRO A 193 10.68 -11.87 -16.03
C PRO A 193 10.16 -11.58 -17.44
N ASP A 194 8.90 -11.12 -17.57
CA ASP A 194 8.32 -10.85 -18.89
C ASP A 194 9.01 -9.67 -19.58
N ALA A 195 9.30 -8.60 -18.84
CA ALA A 195 10.10 -7.48 -19.35
C ALA A 195 11.50 -7.92 -19.82
N ALA A 196 12.17 -8.84 -19.12
CA ALA A 196 13.47 -9.36 -19.55
C ALA A 196 13.38 -10.15 -20.86
N LEU A 197 12.32 -10.96 -21.02
CA LEU A 197 12.03 -11.68 -22.25
C LEU A 197 11.75 -10.70 -23.41
N ASP A 198 10.83 -9.77 -23.21
CA ASP A 198 10.42 -8.81 -24.23
C ASP A 198 11.58 -7.90 -24.64
N TYR A 199 12.36 -7.41 -23.68
CA TYR A 199 13.56 -6.64 -23.97
C TYR A 199 14.59 -7.47 -24.75
N GLY A 200 14.81 -8.74 -24.37
CA GLY A 200 15.70 -9.64 -25.09
C GLY A 200 15.27 -9.86 -26.55
N ILE A 201 13.97 -10.03 -26.80
CA ILE A 201 13.41 -10.15 -28.15
C ILE A 201 13.62 -8.86 -28.93
N MET A 202 13.37 -7.70 -28.32
CA MET A 202 13.56 -6.39 -28.93
C MET A 202 15.02 -6.13 -29.32
N VAL A 203 15.97 -6.47 -28.44
CA VAL A 203 17.41 -6.42 -28.74
C VAL A 203 17.78 -7.35 -29.89
N PHE A 204 17.31 -8.61 -29.85
CA PHE A 204 17.62 -9.60 -30.89
C PHE A 204 17.13 -9.18 -32.29
N LEU A 205 15.93 -8.61 -32.36
CA LEU A 205 15.34 -8.13 -33.61
C LEU A 205 15.86 -6.75 -34.05
N GLY A 206 16.57 -6.04 -33.17
CA GLY A 206 16.95 -4.64 -33.38
C GLY A 206 15.76 -3.67 -33.38
N ASP A 207 14.64 -4.09 -32.80
CA ASP A 207 13.38 -3.37 -32.76
C ASP A 207 13.25 -2.64 -31.42
N GLY A 208 13.15 -1.31 -31.43
CA GLY A 208 12.93 -0.53 -30.20
C GLY A 208 14.15 -0.40 -29.27
N VAL A 209 15.35 -0.68 -29.79
CA VAL A 209 16.63 -0.34 -29.15
C VAL A 209 17.31 0.73 -30.00
N LYS A 210 17.85 1.79 -29.38
CA LYS A 210 18.74 2.71 -30.11
C LYS A 210 19.98 1.92 -30.49
N LYS A 211 20.28 1.85 -31.79
CA LYS A 211 21.59 1.37 -32.24
C LYS A 211 22.61 2.41 -31.81
N ASP A 212 23.57 2.02 -30.98
CA ASP A 212 24.77 2.83 -30.79
C ASP A 212 25.54 2.82 -32.13
N GLU A 213 25.77 3.99 -32.71
CA GLU A 213 26.64 4.20 -33.88
C GLU A 213 28.13 4.20 -33.49
#